data_AF-A0A846SWD2-F1
#
_entry.id   AF-A0A846SWD2-F1
#
_cell.length_a   1.000
_cell.length_b   1.000
_cell.length_c   1.000
_cell.angle_alpha   90.00
_cell.angle_beta   90.00
_cell.angle_gamma   90.00
#
_symmetry.space_group_name_H-M   'P 1'
#
loop_
_entity.id
_entity.type
_entity.pdbx_description
1 polymer ?
#
loop_
_entity_poly.entity_id
_entity_poly.type
_entity_poly.pdbx_seq_one_letter_code
_entity_poly.pdbx_strand_id
1 'polypeptide(L)'
;MALDDILKQVPIDDIAEKLGVSRDEAKVAVEQGGAVLLGGLAKNAETDEGSAAIQNALKKHEGTAGASKVDDIDQADGDKIVAHILGSKKTEVTKELTESKATPGIDFGKLLPILAPIVMGLIANATKDKTAKADAGAESSGGVGDVIGGILGGGNSGGSAGGIGDVIGGLLGGGKSGGSGGGIDLGGILGGLFGGKK
;
A
#
# COMPACT_ATOMS: atom_id res chain seq x y z
N MET A 1 7.98 0.67 6.52
CA MET A 1 8.93 -0.03 5.64
C MET A 1 8.51 0.02 4.18
N ALA A 2 7.40 -0.59 3.72
CA ALA A 2 7.04 -0.51 2.29
C ALA A 2 6.74 0.92 1.79
N LEU A 3 6.08 1.73 2.61
CA LEU A 3 5.78 3.13 2.29
C LEU A 3 7.05 4.00 2.25
N ASP A 4 8.01 3.74 3.14
CA ASP A 4 9.30 4.44 3.16
C ASP A 4 10.11 4.18 1.88
N ASP A 5 10.04 2.97 1.32
CA ASP A 5 10.73 2.64 0.09
C ASP A 5 10.05 3.22 -1.15
N ILE A 6 8.71 3.36 -1.12
CA ILE A 6 7.97 4.18 -2.10
C ILE A 6 8.47 5.63 -2.04
N LEU A 7 8.53 6.22 -0.85
CA LEU A 7 8.96 7.61 -0.68
C LEU A 7 10.41 7.88 -1.12
N LYS A 8 11.29 6.88 -1.09
CA LYS A 8 12.68 7.00 -1.58
C LYS A 8 12.80 6.92 -3.10
N GLN A 9 11.88 6.21 -3.76
CA GLN A 9 11.90 6.02 -5.22
C GLN A 9 11.02 7.01 -5.98
N VAL A 10 10.09 7.66 -5.28
CA VAL A 10 9.22 8.68 -5.87
C VAL A 10 9.92 10.05 -5.86
N PRO A 11 9.97 10.78 -6.99
CA PRO A 11 10.53 12.12 -7.04
C PRO A 11 9.57 13.14 -6.41
N ILE A 12 9.50 13.20 -5.08
CA ILE A 12 8.54 14.03 -4.32
C ILE A 12 8.66 15.51 -4.69
N ASP A 13 9.86 16.01 -4.92
CA ASP A 13 10.10 17.42 -5.30
C ASP A 13 9.45 17.74 -6.65
N ASP A 14 9.61 16.86 -7.63
CA ASP A 14 9.09 17.05 -8.97
C ASP A 14 7.55 16.91 -8.98
N ILE A 15 7.01 16.00 -8.16
CA ILE A 15 5.56 15.91 -7.91
C ILE A 15 5.02 17.20 -7.30
N ALA A 16 5.71 17.75 -6.29
CA ALA A 16 5.32 19.00 -5.64
C ALA A 16 5.30 20.17 -6.64
N GLU A 17 6.32 20.26 -7.50
CA GLU A 17 6.39 21.27 -8.58
C GLU A 17 5.27 21.11 -9.61
N LYS A 18 5.01 19.89 -10.08
CA LYS A 18 3.95 19.61 -11.08
C LYS A 18 2.55 19.86 -10.54
N LEU A 19 2.33 19.64 -9.25
CA LEU A 19 1.05 19.85 -8.58
C LEU A 19 0.90 21.25 -7.98
N GLY A 20 1.98 22.03 -7.89
CA GLY A 20 1.97 23.38 -7.33
C GLY A 20 1.73 23.41 -5.81
N VAL A 21 2.20 22.39 -5.10
CA VAL A 21 2.01 22.22 -3.64
C VAL A 21 3.34 22.16 -2.91
N SER A 22 3.32 22.21 -1.58
CA SER A 22 4.53 22.01 -0.79
C SER A 22 5.03 20.56 -0.85
N ARG A 23 6.32 20.36 -0.60
CA ARG A 23 6.92 19.01 -0.52
C ARG A 23 6.20 18.13 0.51
N ASP A 24 5.81 18.71 1.64
CA ASP A 24 5.10 17.99 2.71
C ASP A 24 3.70 17.56 2.28
N GLU A 25 2.96 18.41 1.59
CA GLU A 25 1.64 18.07 1.02
C GLU A 25 1.76 17.00 -0.07
N ALA A 26 2.74 17.13 -0.96
CA ALA A 26 3.03 16.11 -1.97
C ALA A 26 3.37 14.76 -1.32
N LYS A 27 4.16 14.76 -0.25
CA LYS A 27 4.48 13.55 0.51
C LYS A 27 3.22 12.88 1.06
N VAL A 28 2.35 13.64 1.74
CA VAL A 28 1.09 13.11 2.29
C VAL A 28 0.20 12.54 1.17
N ALA A 29 0.13 13.21 0.02
CA ALA A 29 -0.66 12.71 -1.10
C ALA A 29 -0.06 11.46 -1.75
N VAL A 30 1.26 11.36 -1.83
CA VAL A 30 1.96 10.15 -2.27
C VAL A 30 1.68 8.99 -1.33
N GLU A 31 1.65 9.24 -0.02
CA GLU A 31 1.31 8.22 0.98
C GLU A 31 -0.13 7.72 0.81
N GLN A 32 -1.10 8.64 0.66
CA GLN A 32 -2.51 8.29 0.46
C GLN A 32 -2.77 7.59 -0.88
N GLY A 33 -2.24 8.15 -1.97
CA GLY A 33 -2.36 7.58 -3.31
C GLY A 33 -1.68 6.21 -3.40
N GLY A 34 -0.50 6.06 -2.80
CA GLY A 34 0.20 4.79 -2.71
C GLY A 34 -0.59 3.73 -1.95
N ALA A 35 -1.19 4.09 -0.81
CA ALA A 35 -2.03 3.17 -0.03
C ALA A 35 -3.27 2.70 -0.80
N VAL A 36 -3.92 3.62 -1.53
CA VAL A 36 -5.08 3.32 -2.38
C VAL A 36 -4.70 2.38 -3.53
N LEU A 37 -3.58 2.66 -4.21
CA LEU A 37 -3.09 1.80 -5.29
C LEU A 37 -2.75 0.40 -4.77
N LEU A 38 -2.08 0.32 -3.62
CA LEU A 38 -1.72 -0.95 -3.00
C LEU A 38 -2.96 -1.74 -2.55
N GLY A 39 -3.98 -1.06 -2.01
CA GLY A 39 -5.26 -1.68 -1.65
C GLY A 39 -6.03 -2.20 -2.88
N GLY A 40 -6.06 -1.44 -3.97
CA GLY A 40 -6.66 -1.88 -5.23
C GLY A 40 -5.92 -3.08 -5.85
N LEU A 41 -4.58 -3.06 -5.81
CA LEU A 41 -3.75 -4.18 -6.25
C LEU A 41 -3.98 -5.42 -5.41
N ALA A 42 -4.04 -5.27 -4.07
CA ALA A 42 -4.35 -6.36 -3.17
C ALA A 42 -5.71 -6.98 -3.49
N LYS A 43 -6.73 -6.13 -3.72
CA LYS A 43 -8.08 -6.57 -4.10
C LYS A 43 -8.10 -7.34 -5.43
N ASN A 44 -7.37 -6.86 -6.43
CA ASN A 44 -7.27 -7.55 -7.72
C ASN A 44 -6.48 -8.86 -7.63
N ALA A 45 -5.48 -8.92 -6.75
CA ALA A 45 -4.69 -10.13 -6.53
C ALA A 45 -5.47 -11.25 -5.82
N GLU A 46 -6.67 -10.98 -5.28
CA GLU A 46 -7.54 -12.00 -4.68
C GLU A 46 -8.19 -12.93 -5.73
N THR A 47 -8.22 -12.53 -7.01
CA THR A 47 -8.75 -13.37 -8.09
C THR A 47 -7.63 -13.91 -8.98
N ASP A 48 -7.86 -15.09 -9.57
CA ASP A 48 -6.90 -15.72 -10.47
C ASP A 48 -6.65 -14.84 -11.71
N GLU A 49 -7.70 -14.21 -12.25
CA GLU A 49 -7.56 -13.32 -13.40
C GLU A 49 -6.79 -12.03 -13.05
N GLY A 50 -7.09 -11.42 -11.91
CA GLY A 50 -6.46 -10.18 -11.50
C GLY A 50 -5.00 -10.40 -11.10
N SER A 51 -4.69 -11.51 -10.42
CA SER A 51 -3.31 -11.90 -10.11
C SER A 51 -2.50 -12.15 -11.39
N ALA A 52 -3.05 -12.86 -12.39
CA ALA A 52 -2.39 -13.06 -13.68
C ALA A 52 -2.18 -11.75 -14.45
N ALA A 53 -3.14 -10.83 -14.40
CA ALA A 53 -3.01 -9.53 -15.03
C ALA A 53 -1.93 -8.65 -14.36
N ILE A 54 -1.88 -8.65 -13.03
CA ILE A 54 -0.82 -7.97 -12.27
C ILE A 54 0.53 -8.59 -12.63
N GLN A 55 0.68 -9.92 -12.65
CA GLN A 55 1.95 -10.57 -13.04
C GLN A 55 2.42 -10.13 -14.44
N ASN A 56 1.51 -10.02 -15.40
CA ASN A 56 1.85 -9.53 -16.74
C ASN A 56 2.26 -8.06 -16.75
N ALA A 57 1.61 -7.22 -15.93
CA ALA A 57 2.01 -5.83 -15.74
C ALA A 57 3.40 -5.74 -15.09
N LEU A 58 3.68 -6.52 -14.04
CA LEU A 58 4.96 -6.55 -13.37
C LEU A 58 6.10 -6.95 -14.31
N LYS A 59 5.88 -7.92 -15.21
CA LYS A 59 6.87 -8.29 -16.24
C LYS A 59 7.17 -7.15 -17.22
N LYS A 60 6.16 -6.33 -17.56
CA LYS A 60 6.33 -5.17 -18.44
C LYS A 60 7.08 -4.02 -17.77
N HIS A 61 6.94 -3.89 -16.46
CA HIS A 61 7.61 -2.89 -15.63
C HIS A 61 8.78 -3.49 -14.83
N GLU A 62 9.30 -4.64 -15.26
CA GLU A 62 10.45 -5.25 -14.62
C GLU A 62 11.71 -4.44 -14.98
N GLY A 63 12.48 -4.01 -13.98
CA GLY A 63 13.71 -3.26 -14.21
C GLY A 63 13.53 -1.75 -14.43
N THR A 64 12.30 -1.23 -14.45
CA THR A 64 12.08 0.21 -14.19
C THR A 64 12.34 0.49 -12.71
N ALA A 65 13.60 0.82 -12.38
CA ALA A 65 13.91 1.48 -11.12
C ALA A 65 13.27 2.88 -11.16
N GLY A 66 12.67 3.31 -10.04
CA GLY A 66 11.84 4.52 -9.94
C GLY A 66 12.29 5.70 -10.82
N ALA A 67 11.30 6.39 -11.39
CA ALA A 67 11.55 7.51 -12.29
C ALA A 67 12.29 8.65 -11.57
N SER A 68 13.36 9.15 -12.17
CA SER A 68 14.14 10.26 -11.60
C SER A 68 13.44 11.62 -11.80
N LYS A 69 12.49 11.67 -12.74
CA LYS A 69 11.62 12.79 -13.04
C LYS A 69 10.20 12.31 -13.29
N VAL A 70 9.22 13.14 -13.03
CA VAL A 70 7.82 12.89 -13.40
C VAL A 70 7.66 12.80 -14.92
N ASP A 71 8.49 13.53 -15.68
CA ASP A 71 8.44 13.52 -17.14
C ASP A 71 8.97 12.22 -17.78
N ASP A 72 9.73 11.41 -17.04
CA ASP A 72 10.17 10.08 -17.48
C ASP A 72 9.05 9.04 -17.38
N ILE A 73 7.92 9.41 -16.76
CA ILE A 73 6.80 8.51 -16.51
C ILE A 73 5.80 8.62 -17.66
N ASP A 74 5.50 7.48 -18.29
CA ASP A 74 4.41 7.39 -19.26
C ASP A 74 3.07 7.53 -18.52
N GLN A 75 2.51 8.73 -18.53
CA GLN A 75 1.23 9.03 -17.89
C GLN A 75 0.07 8.26 -18.54
N ALA A 76 0.12 8.00 -19.85
CA ALA A 76 -0.94 7.28 -20.54
C ALA A 76 -0.94 5.79 -20.16
N ASP A 77 0.25 5.23 -19.92
CA ASP A 77 0.38 3.90 -19.35
C ASP A 77 -0.03 3.87 -17.87
N GLY A 78 0.43 4.85 -17.09
CA GLY A 78 0.00 5.05 -15.70
C GLY A 78 -1.51 5.12 -15.55
N ASP A 79 -2.21 5.82 -16.44
CA ASP A 79 -3.66 5.92 -16.45
C ASP A 79 -4.37 4.57 -16.66
N LYS A 80 -3.80 3.72 -17.51
CA LYS A 80 -4.29 2.35 -17.75
C LYS A 80 -4.05 1.48 -16.54
N ILE A 81 -2.88 1.60 -15.90
CA ILE A 81 -2.57 0.87 -14.67
C ILE A 81 -3.58 1.25 -13.58
N VAL A 82 -3.81 2.54 -13.33
CA VAL A 82 -4.80 3.01 -12.36
C VAL A 82 -6.20 2.48 -12.70
N ALA A 83 -6.60 2.54 -13.97
CA ALA A 83 -7.90 2.02 -14.41
C ALA A 83 -8.02 0.51 -14.20
N HIS A 84 -6.93 -0.25 -14.34
CA HIS A 84 -6.92 -1.68 -14.09
C HIS A 84 -6.96 -1.99 -12.59
N ILE A 85 -6.19 -1.26 -11.79
CA ILE A 85 -6.11 -1.41 -10.32
C ILE A 85 -7.44 -1.07 -9.65
N LEU A 86 -7.98 0.11 -9.95
CA LEU A 86 -9.19 0.61 -9.28
C LEU A 86 -10.47 0.20 -10.00
N GLY A 87 -10.37 -0.25 -11.25
CA GLY A 87 -11.51 -0.66 -12.06
C GLY A 87 -12.58 0.43 -12.14
N SER A 88 -13.83 0.03 -11.91
CA SER A 88 -14.99 0.93 -11.87
C SER A 88 -14.92 1.98 -10.76
N LYS A 89 -14.09 1.77 -9.72
CA LYS A 89 -13.96 2.69 -8.59
C LYS A 89 -12.96 3.82 -8.83
N LYS A 90 -12.21 3.81 -9.94
CA LYS A 90 -11.23 4.87 -10.27
C LYS A 90 -11.81 6.26 -10.05
N THR A 91 -12.95 6.56 -10.67
CA THR A 91 -13.58 7.89 -10.59
C THR A 91 -14.00 8.27 -9.18
N GLU A 92 -14.58 7.33 -8.44
CA GLU A 92 -15.05 7.55 -7.06
C GLU A 92 -13.86 7.82 -6.12
N VAL A 93 -12.85 6.95 -6.18
CA VAL A 93 -11.64 7.04 -5.36
C VAL A 93 -10.83 8.30 -5.69
N THR A 94 -10.64 8.62 -6.98
CA THR A 94 -9.97 9.85 -7.38
C THR A 94 -10.71 11.08 -6.86
N LYS A 95 -12.05 11.09 -6.92
CA LYS A 95 -12.86 12.19 -6.42
C LYS A 95 -12.74 12.31 -4.90
N GLU A 96 -12.89 11.21 -4.16
CA GLU A 96 -12.82 11.19 -2.70
C GLU A 96 -11.45 11.66 -2.17
N LEU A 97 -10.36 11.26 -2.82
CA LEU A 97 -9.01 11.74 -2.49
C LEU A 97 -8.82 13.23 -2.81
N THR A 98 -9.33 13.68 -3.95
CA THR A 98 -9.24 15.09 -4.37
C THR A 98 -10.07 16.02 -3.46
N GLU A 99 -11.19 15.53 -2.95
CA GLU A 99 -12.06 16.25 -1.99
C GLU A 99 -11.61 16.08 -0.54
N SER A 100 -10.58 15.27 -0.28
CA SER A 100 -10.07 15.00 1.06
C SER A 100 -9.48 16.27 1.70
N LYS A 101 -9.89 16.53 2.95
CA LYS A 101 -9.34 17.65 3.75
C LYS A 101 -7.86 17.47 4.12
N ALA A 102 -7.33 16.26 3.97
CA ALA A 102 -5.94 15.95 4.30
C ALA A 102 -4.96 16.38 3.19
N THR A 103 -5.45 16.59 1.97
CA THR A 103 -4.66 16.95 0.78
C THR A 103 -5.40 18.00 -0.05
N PRO A 104 -5.71 19.17 0.54
CA PRO A 104 -6.52 20.18 -0.12
C PRO A 104 -5.81 20.70 -1.37
N GLY A 105 -6.51 20.69 -2.52
CA GLY A 105 -5.97 21.23 -3.77
C GLY A 105 -5.11 20.27 -4.59
N ILE A 106 -4.96 19.00 -4.15
CA ILE A 106 -4.21 18.00 -4.90
C ILE A 106 -5.15 17.24 -5.86
N ASP A 107 -4.79 17.26 -7.14
CA ASP A 107 -5.49 16.52 -8.18
C ASP A 107 -4.99 15.06 -8.25
N PHE A 108 -5.71 14.15 -7.60
CA PHE A 108 -5.39 12.73 -7.64
C PHE A 108 -5.60 12.10 -9.02
N GLY A 109 -6.33 12.77 -9.92
CA GLY A 109 -6.45 12.36 -11.31
C GLY A 109 -5.13 12.46 -12.06
N LYS A 110 -4.25 13.37 -11.64
CA LYS A 110 -2.88 13.52 -12.18
C LYS A 110 -1.84 12.77 -11.37
N LEU A 111 -2.01 12.73 -10.05
CA LEU A 111 -1.06 12.05 -9.17
C LEU A 111 -1.10 10.53 -9.32
N LEU A 112 -2.29 9.91 -9.40
CA LEU A 112 -2.38 8.44 -9.45
C LEU A 112 -1.70 7.84 -10.69
N PRO A 113 -1.84 8.40 -11.91
CA PRO A 113 -1.11 7.91 -13.09
C PRO A 113 0.41 8.03 -12.96
N ILE A 114 0.91 9.03 -12.23
CA ILE A 114 2.35 9.18 -11.94
C ILE A 114 2.82 8.10 -10.96
N LEU A 115 2.03 7.84 -9.92
CA LEU A 115 2.39 6.90 -8.87
C LEU A 115 2.27 5.43 -9.31
N ALA A 116 1.32 5.11 -10.18
CA ALA A 116 1.01 3.73 -10.53
C ALA A 116 2.19 2.96 -11.16
N PRO A 117 2.93 3.49 -12.15
CA PRO A 117 4.14 2.85 -12.69
C PRO A 117 5.24 2.67 -11.64
N ILE A 118 5.40 3.63 -10.71
CA ILE A 118 6.42 3.57 -9.66
C ILE A 118 6.11 2.44 -8.66
N VAL A 119 4.86 2.37 -8.20
CA VAL A 119 4.39 1.30 -7.30
C VAL A 119 4.52 -0.08 -7.98
N MET A 120 4.18 -0.18 -9.26
CA MET A 120 4.38 -1.41 -10.03
C MET A 120 5.86 -1.80 -10.14
N GLY A 121 6.75 -0.86 -10.46
CA GLY A 121 8.20 -1.10 -10.54
C GLY A 121 8.79 -1.56 -9.20
N LEU A 122 8.34 -0.96 -8.09
CA LEU A 122 8.70 -1.38 -6.73
C LEU A 122 8.29 -2.81 -6.42
N ILE A 123 7.05 -3.18 -6.73
CA ILE A 123 6.55 -4.54 -6.51
C ILE A 123 7.27 -5.53 -7.44
N ALA A 124 7.52 -5.15 -8.69
CA ALA A 124 8.24 -5.99 -9.65
C ALA A 124 9.66 -6.27 -9.16
N ASN A 125 10.37 -5.24 -8.71
CA ASN A 125 11.71 -5.37 -8.14
C ASN A 125 11.71 -6.18 -6.83
N ALA A 126 10.75 -5.94 -5.92
CA ALA A 126 10.63 -6.72 -4.69
C ALA A 126 10.33 -8.20 -4.96
N THR A 127 9.55 -8.50 -6.00
CA THR A 127 9.26 -9.88 -6.44
C THR A 127 10.49 -10.53 -7.06
N LYS A 128 11.26 -9.77 -7.84
CA LYS A 128 12.54 -10.21 -8.41
C LYS A 128 13.58 -10.49 -7.32
N ASP A 129 13.72 -9.61 -6.33
CA ASP A 129 14.67 -9.77 -5.23
C ASP A 129 14.31 -10.99 -4.36
N LYS A 130 13.01 -11.25 -4.13
CA LYS A 130 12.56 -12.50 -3.47
C LYS A 130 12.91 -13.74 -4.30
N THR A 131 12.73 -13.69 -5.61
CA THR A 131 13.06 -14.79 -6.52
C THR A 131 14.58 -15.01 -6.62
N ALA A 132 15.37 -13.95 -6.65
CA ALA A 132 16.84 -14.01 -6.70
C ALA A 132 17.46 -14.56 -5.40
N LYS A 133 16.77 -14.40 -4.26
CA LYS A 133 17.15 -15.01 -2.97
C LYS A 133 16.66 -16.46 -2.83
N ALA A 134 15.80 -16.94 -3.73
CA ALA A 134 15.25 -18.29 -3.75
C ALA A 134 16.05 -19.29 -4.63
N ASP A 135 17.30 -18.99 -4.97
CA ASP A 135 18.25 -19.93 -5.59
C ASP A 135 18.78 -21.00 -4.60
N ALA A 136 17.90 -21.45 -3.70
CA ALA A 136 18.11 -22.57 -2.80
C ALA A 136 16.81 -23.39 -2.69
N GLY A 137 16.36 -23.94 -3.82
CA GLY A 137 15.61 -25.20 -3.84
C GLY A 137 14.14 -25.18 -3.40
N ALA A 138 13.39 -24.10 -3.58
CA ALA A 138 11.94 -24.13 -3.41
C ALA A 138 11.23 -23.41 -4.56
N GLU A 139 10.43 -24.17 -5.32
CA GLU A 139 9.47 -23.63 -6.28
C GLU A 139 8.53 -22.67 -5.54
N SER A 140 8.83 -21.38 -5.61
CA SER A 140 8.10 -20.33 -4.91
C SER A 140 6.77 -20.07 -5.63
N SER A 141 5.78 -20.91 -5.37
CA SER A 141 4.37 -20.74 -5.74
C SER A 141 3.65 -19.68 -4.90
N GLY A 142 4.37 -18.68 -4.38
CA GLY A 142 3.77 -17.54 -3.70
C GLY A 142 3.24 -16.58 -4.74
N GLY A 143 1.92 -16.46 -4.84
CA GLY A 143 1.26 -15.59 -5.81
C GLY A 143 1.63 -14.13 -5.58
N VAL A 144 1.34 -13.27 -6.56
CA VAL A 144 1.58 -11.82 -6.40
C VAL A 144 0.80 -11.25 -5.21
N GLY A 145 -0.35 -11.86 -4.88
CA GLY A 145 -1.13 -11.57 -3.68
C GLY A 145 -0.39 -11.85 -2.37
N ASP A 146 0.46 -12.87 -2.30
CA ASP A 146 1.27 -13.16 -1.11
C ASP A 146 2.40 -12.14 -0.94
N VAL A 147 2.97 -11.66 -2.06
CA VAL A 147 3.98 -10.61 -2.03
C VAL A 147 3.37 -9.28 -1.59
N ILE A 148 2.23 -8.90 -2.18
CA ILE A 148 1.50 -7.68 -1.85
C ILE A 148 0.95 -7.75 -0.42
N GLY A 149 0.36 -8.87 -0.02
CA GLY A 149 -0.11 -9.13 1.34
C GLY A 149 1.02 -9.12 2.36
N GLY A 150 2.19 -9.68 2.03
CA GLY A 150 3.38 -9.60 2.86
C GLY A 150 3.99 -8.19 2.94
N ILE A 151 3.76 -7.33 1.95
CA ILE A 151 4.15 -5.91 1.95
C ILE A 151 3.17 -5.06 2.76
N LEU A 152 1.87 -5.33 2.61
CA LEU A 152 0.79 -4.57 3.24
C LEU A 152 0.53 -4.99 4.70
N GLY A 153 0.78 -6.26 5.02
CA GLY A 153 0.58 -6.87 6.34
C GLY A 153 1.86 -7.42 6.98
N GLY A 154 3.04 -7.04 6.48
CA GLY A 154 4.31 -7.70 6.82
C GLY A 154 4.66 -7.66 8.30
N GLY A 155 4.56 -8.82 8.97
CA GLY A 155 5.04 -9.00 10.32
C GLY A 155 4.86 -10.40 10.93
N ASN A 156 5.26 -11.48 10.24
CA ASN A 156 5.53 -12.73 10.96
C ASN A 156 6.89 -13.35 10.57
N SER A 157 7.94 -12.78 11.16
CA SER A 157 9.02 -13.55 11.78
C SER A 157 9.77 -12.64 12.75
N GLY A 158 9.27 -12.58 13.99
CA GLY A 158 10.02 -12.15 15.18
C GLY A 158 10.14 -10.64 15.43
N GLY A 159 9.34 -10.13 16.36
CA GLY A 159 9.69 -8.94 17.15
C GLY A 159 8.80 -7.71 16.94
N SER A 160 7.79 -7.59 17.80
CA SER A 160 7.39 -6.35 18.49
C SER A 160 7.58 -5.01 17.77
N ALA A 161 6.61 -4.55 16.97
CA ALA A 161 6.24 -3.13 16.82
C ALA A 161 5.00 -3.00 15.90
N GLY A 162 3.99 -2.26 16.35
CA GLY A 162 2.70 -2.07 15.67
C GLY A 162 2.81 -1.65 14.21
N GLY A 163 2.20 -2.45 13.32
CA GLY A 163 2.14 -2.22 11.89
C GLY A 163 0.82 -1.56 11.47
N ILE A 164 0.88 -0.90 10.31
CA ILE A 164 -0.26 -0.23 9.64
C ILE A 164 -1.43 -1.21 9.38
N GLY A 165 -1.17 -2.52 9.33
CA GLY A 165 -2.18 -3.57 9.26
C GLY A 165 -3.13 -3.64 10.47
N ASP A 166 -2.68 -3.29 11.68
CA ASP A 166 -3.55 -3.21 12.87
C ASP A 166 -4.47 -1.97 12.82
N VAL A 167 -3.98 -0.86 12.24
CA VAL A 167 -4.75 0.38 12.13
C VAL A 167 -5.78 0.28 10.99
N ILE A 168 -5.40 -0.28 9.85
CA ILE A 168 -6.31 -0.51 8.71
C ILE A 168 -7.25 -1.69 9.00
N GLY A 169 -6.78 -2.76 9.65
CA GLY A 169 -7.63 -3.87 10.11
C GLY A 169 -8.61 -3.45 11.21
N GLY A 170 -8.20 -2.57 12.11
CA GLY A 170 -9.06 -2.00 13.15
C GLY A 170 -10.08 -0.97 12.64
N LEU A 171 -9.79 -0.29 11.52
CA LEU A 171 -10.65 0.74 10.94
C LEU A 171 -11.57 0.21 9.82
N LEU A 172 -11.10 -0.75 9.03
CA LEU A 172 -11.83 -1.34 7.89
C LEU A 172 -12.53 -2.67 8.23
N GLY A 173 -12.13 -3.31 9.33
CA GLY A 173 -12.65 -4.60 9.81
C GLY A 173 -13.59 -4.47 11.00
N GLY A 174 -14.48 -3.48 11.01
CA GLY A 174 -15.55 -3.37 12.00
C GLY A 174 -16.61 -4.45 11.82
N GLY A 175 -16.33 -5.69 12.28
CA GLY A 175 -17.21 -6.81 11.99
C GLY A 175 -16.90 -8.13 12.69
N LYS A 176 -16.95 -8.12 14.03
CA LYS A 176 -17.51 -9.22 14.87
C LYS A 176 -16.58 -10.38 15.28
N SER A 177 -16.33 -10.36 16.60
CA SER A 177 -16.37 -11.51 17.52
C SER A 177 -15.14 -12.40 17.66
N GLY A 178 -14.35 -12.08 18.70
CA GLY A 178 -14.17 -13.00 19.84
C GLY A 178 -13.09 -14.06 19.67
N GLY A 179 -11.94 -13.84 20.33
CA GLY A 179 -10.92 -14.88 20.40
C GLY A 179 -9.64 -14.46 21.09
N SER A 180 -9.71 -14.27 22.40
CA SER A 180 -8.68 -14.68 23.36
C SER A 180 -7.23 -14.21 23.16
N GLY A 181 -6.79 -13.33 24.06
CA GLY A 181 -5.44 -13.43 24.62
C GLY A 181 -4.60 -12.15 24.57
N GLY A 182 -4.52 -11.44 25.69
CA GLY A 182 -3.38 -10.57 25.99
C GLY A 182 -3.63 -9.06 25.99
N GLY A 183 -4.87 -8.60 26.18
CA GLY A 183 -5.16 -7.21 26.53
C GLY A 183 -5.29 -7.07 28.03
N ILE A 184 -4.62 -6.06 28.61
CA ILE A 184 -4.62 -5.72 30.04
C ILE A 184 -6.00 -5.92 30.65
N ASP A 185 -6.07 -6.85 31.60
CA ASP A 185 -7.30 -7.24 32.28
C ASP A 185 -7.75 -6.10 33.22
N LEU A 186 -8.43 -5.11 32.63
CA LEU A 186 -9.10 -4.04 33.36
C LEU A 186 -10.21 -4.58 34.29
N GLY A 187 -10.65 -5.84 34.09
CA GLY A 187 -11.52 -6.57 35.01
C GLY A 187 -10.78 -6.98 36.31
N GLY A 188 -9.53 -7.42 36.19
CA GLY A 188 -8.67 -7.74 37.34
C GLY A 188 -8.25 -6.52 38.17
N ILE A 189 -8.03 -5.37 37.54
CA ILE A 189 -7.61 -4.13 38.23
C ILE A 189 -8.78 -3.48 38.97
N LEU A 190 -10.02 -3.62 38.48
CA LEU A 190 -11.22 -3.14 39.18
C LEU A 190 -11.69 -4.08 40.30
N GLY A 191 -11.34 -5.37 40.24
CA GLY A 191 -11.62 -6.34 41.32
C GLY A 191 -10.69 -6.21 42.53
N GLY A 192 -9.47 -5.70 42.34
CA GLY A 192 -8.46 -5.59 43.41
C GLY A 192 -8.59 -4.37 44.32
N LEU A 193 -9.38 -3.36 43.96
CA LEU A 193 -9.48 -2.10 44.71
C LEU A 193 -10.73 -2.00 45.63
N PHE A 194 -11.70 -2.91 45.47
CA PHE A 194 -12.92 -2.93 46.31
C PHE A 194 -12.96 -4.05 47.37
N GLY A 195 -11.94 -4.91 47.42
CA GLY A 195 -11.79 -5.99 48.40
C GLY A 195 -11.17 -5.53 49.71
N GLY A 196 -11.78 -4.55 50.38
CA GLY A 196 -11.30 -4.03 51.66
C GLY A 196 -12.40 -4.00 52.72
N LYS A 197 -12.35 -4.98 53.64
CA LYS A 197 -12.88 -4.95 55.02
C LYS A 197 -14.36 -5.34 55.23
N LYS A 198 -14.59 -6.63 55.49
CA LYS A 198 -15.00 -7.19 56.81
C LYS A 198 -15.16 -8.70 56.73
#